data_AF-A0AA42NNN1-F1
#
_entry.id   AF-A0AA42NNN1-F1
#
_cell.length_a   1.000
_cell.length_b   1.000
_cell.length_c   1.000
_cell.angle_alpha   90.00
_cell.angle_beta   90.00
_cell.angle_gamma   90.00
#
_symmetry.space_group_name_H-M   'P 1'
#
loop_
_entity.id
_entity.type
_entity.pdbx_description
1 polymer ?
#
loop_
_entity_poly.entity_id
_entity_poly.type
_entity_poly.pdbx_seq_one_letter_code
_entity_poly.pdbx_strand_id
1 'polypeptide(L)' 'MVMDLPDWLFYGVPALLYLLLTAWALWHVLGSASRRPQKVLWVALLVLFPLLGLFNWLIMGPRRARGFPR' A
#
# COMPACT_ATOMS: atom_id res chain seq x y z
N MET A 1 -7.58 -11.43 35.70
CA MET A 1 -8.32 -10.41 34.93
C MET A 1 -7.72 -10.40 33.55
N VAL A 2 -8.30 -11.18 32.65
CA VAL A 2 -7.93 -11.21 31.23
C VAL A 2 -8.32 -9.83 30.68
N MET A 3 -7.45 -9.18 29.92
CA MET A 3 -7.73 -7.83 29.46
C MET A 3 -8.94 -7.83 28.53
N ASP A 4 -10.00 -7.14 28.93
CA ASP A 4 -11.16 -6.80 28.09
C ASP A 4 -10.76 -5.68 27.11
N LEU A 5 -9.77 -5.96 26.26
CA LEU A 5 -9.41 -5.06 25.18
C LEU A 5 -10.53 -5.12 24.13
N PRO A 6 -11.02 -3.95 23.67
CA PRO A 6 -12.07 -3.91 22.67
C PRO A 6 -11.69 -4.65 21.38
N ASP A 7 -12.62 -5.44 20.85
CA ASP A 7 -12.49 -6.23 19.63
C ASP A 7 -12.17 -5.37 18.39
N TRP A 8 -12.63 -4.12 18.36
CA TRP A 8 -12.31 -3.17 17.29
C TRP A 8 -10.82 -2.84 17.18
N LEU A 9 -10.03 -2.98 18.27
CA LEU A 9 -8.58 -2.84 18.22
C LEU A 9 -7.90 -3.98 17.47
N PHE A 10 -8.48 -5.19 17.53
CA PHE A 10 -7.90 -6.38 16.90
C PHE A 10 -8.28 -6.51 15.42
N TYR A 11 -9.44 -6.01 15.02
CA TYR A 11 -9.93 -6.14 13.64
C TYR A 11 -10.09 -4.81 12.92
N GLY A 12 -10.77 -3.84 13.54
CA GLY A 12 -11.09 -2.56 12.92
C GLY A 12 -9.85 -1.69 12.67
N VAL A 13 -8.98 -1.56 13.66
CA VAL A 13 -7.76 -0.74 13.54
C VAL A 13 -6.80 -1.29 12.48
N PRO A 14 -6.46 -2.60 12.47
CA PRO A 14 -5.59 -3.15 11.43
C PRO A 14 -6.21 -3.07 10.04
N ALA A 15 -7.51 -3.28 9.90
CA ALA A 15 -8.20 -3.16 8.62
C ALA A 15 -8.16 -1.72 8.07
N LEU A 16 -8.40 -0.72 8.93
CA LEU A 16 -8.34 0.68 8.54
C LEU A 16 -6.91 1.09 8.15
N LEU A 17 -5.93 0.68 8.95
CA LEU A 17 -4.51 0.93 8.67
C LEU A 17 -4.08 0.30 7.34
N TYR A 18 -4.49 -0.95 7.10
CA TYR A 18 -4.22 -1.65 5.85
C TYR A 18 -4.83 -0.93 4.65
N LEU A 19 -6.06 -0.43 4.78
CA LEU A 19 -6.74 0.32 3.72
C LEU A 19 -6.01 1.62 3.38
N LEU A 20 -5.64 2.38 4.42
CA LEU A 20 -4.87 3.63 4.30
C LEU A 20 -3.52 3.40 3.60
N LEU A 21 -2.78 2.38 4.03
CA LEU A 21 -1.49 2.03 3.46
C LEU A 21 -1.61 1.55 2.01
N THR A 22 -2.62 0.74 1.70
CA THR A 22 -2.87 0.26 0.34
C THR A 22 -3.24 1.41 -0.61
N ALA A 23 -4.10 2.33 -0.17
CA ALA A 23 -4.43 3.53 -0.95
C ALA A 23 -3.20 4.41 -1.20
N TRP A 24 -2.37 4.61 -0.18
CA TRP A 24 -1.13 5.36 -0.26
C TRP A 24 -0.12 4.73 -1.24
N ALA A 25 0.02 3.40 -1.20
CA ALA A 25 0.84 2.64 -2.13
C ALA A 25 0.36 2.83 -3.56
N LEU A 26 -0.95 2.72 -3.80
CA LEU A 26 -1.55 2.90 -5.12
C LEU A 26 -1.25 4.29 -5.69
N TRP A 27 -1.42 5.34 -4.87
CA TRP A 27 -1.13 6.72 -5.28
C TRP A 27 0.33 6.92 -5.71
N HIS A 28 1.28 6.27 -5.03
CA HIS A 28 2.69 6.30 -5.40
C HIS A 28 2.98 5.54 -6.69
N VAL A 29 2.40 4.34 -6.87
CA VAL A 29 2.56 3.55 -8.08
C VAL A 29 2.05 4.32 -9.30
N LEU A 30 0.87 4.90 -9.20
CA LEU A 30 0.25 5.66 -10.28
C LEU A 30 1.04 6.93 -10.62
N GLY A 31 1.53 7.65 -9.61
CA GLY A 31 2.34 8.86 -9.78
C GLY A 31 3.83 8.63 -10.09
N SER A 32 4.30 7.38 -10.16
CA SER A 32 5.69 7.08 -10.45
C SER A 32 6.06 7.34 -11.93
N ALA A 33 7.35 7.58 -12.21
CA ALA A 33 7.89 7.66 -13.57
C ALA A 33 8.13 6.28 -14.21
N SER A 34 7.65 5.20 -13.59
CA SER A 34 7.81 3.83 -14.08
C SER A 34 7.02 3.59 -15.37
N ARG A 35 7.50 2.67 -16.22
CA ARG A 35 6.81 2.30 -17.46
C ARG A 35 5.45 1.64 -17.17
N ARG A 36 4.48 1.77 -18.08
CA ARG A 36 3.12 1.21 -17.95
C ARG A 36 3.05 -0.25 -17.47
N PRO A 37 3.77 -1.23 -18.05
CA PRO A 37 3.68 -2.62 -17.61
C PRO A 37 4.16 -2.82 -16.16
N GLN A 38 5.12 -2.03 -15.71
CA GLN A 38 5.62 -2.10 -14.35
C GLN A 38 4.60 -1.56 -13.34
N LYS A 39 3.86 -0.51 -13.70
CA LYS A 39 2.75 -0.02 -12.86
C LYS A 39 1.64 -1.08 -12.73
N VAL A 40 1.28 -1.72 -13.84
CA VAL A 40 0.26 -2.78 -13.86
C VAL A 40 0.69 -3.95 -12.97
N LEU A 41 1.95 -4.39 -13.05
CA LEU A 41 2.47 -5.45 -12.19
C LEU A 41 2.37 -5.08 -10.69
N TRP A 42 2.72 -3.85 -10.34
CA TRP A 42 2.63 -3.37 -8.95
C TRP A 42 1.20 -3.30 -8.44
N VAL A 43 0.26 -2.81 -9.25
CA VAL A 43 -1.16 -2.79 -8.90
C VAL A 43 -1.70 -4.23 -8.77
N ALA A 44 -1.36 -5.11 -9.71
CA ALA A 44 -1.76 -6.52 -9.65
C ALA A 44 -1.23 -7.19 -8.38
N LEU A 45 0.01 -6.91 -7.98
CA LEU A 45 0.59 -7.45 -6.75
C LEU A 45 -0.14 -6.95 -5.50
N LEU A 46 -0.48 -5.66 -5.41
CA LEU A 46 -1.25 -5.08 -4.30
C LEU A 46 -2.66 -5.66 -4.18
N VAL A 47 -3.31 -5.97 -5.32
CA VAL A 47 -4.70 -6.48 -5.34
C VAL A 47 -4.76 -7.99 -5.10
N LEU A 48 -3.92 -8.77 -5.79
CA LEU A 48 -3.93 -10.23 -5.69
C LEU A 48 -3.28 -10.73 -4.40
N PHE A 49 -2.28 -10.01 -3.90
CA PHE A 49 -1.55 -10.36 -2.70
C PHE A 49 -1.56 -9.19 -1.72
N PRO A 50 -2.63 -9.01 -0.94
CA PRO A 50 -2.85 -7.83 -0.10
C PRO A 50 -1.64 -7.52 0.81
N LEU A 51 -1.28 -8.49 1.65
CA LEU A 51 -0.22 -8.32 2.65
C LEU A 51 1.18 -8.33 2.02
N LEU A 52 1.45 -9.29 1.12
CA LEU A 52 2.78 -9.43 0.49
C LEU A 52 3.04 -8.30 -0.51
N GLY A 53 2.03 -7.87 -1.26
CA GLY A 53 2.12 -6.77 -2.20
C GLY A 53 2.37 -5.45 -1.50
N LEU A 54 1.67 -5.20 -0.38
CA LEU A 54 1.93 -4.02 0.44
C LEU A 54 3.33 -4.06 1.06
N PHE A 55 3.74 -5.20 1.62
CA PHE A 55 5.08 -5.40 2.19
C PHE A 55 6.19 -5.17 1.15
N ASN A 56 6.08 -5.80 -0.02
CA ASN A 56 7.06 -5.63 -1.10
C ASN A 56 7.08 -4.19 -1.60
N TRP A 57 5.92 -3.53 -1.70
CA TRP A 57 5.86 -2.14 -2.13
C TRP A 57 6.52 -1.20 -1.10
N LEU A 58 6.43 -1.48 0.20
CA LEU A 58 7.13 -0.67 1.21
C LEU A 58 8.65 -0.68 0.99
N ILE A 59 9.22 -1.82 0.61
CA ILE A 59 10.66 -2.01 0.42
C ILE A 59 11.13 -1.49 -0.94
N MET A 60 10.50 -1.94 -2.03
CA MET A 60 10.98 -1.72 -3.41
C MET A 60 9.94 -1.06 -4.32
N GLY A 61 8.82 -0.61 -3.76
CA GLY A 61 7.75 0.01 -4.51
C GLY A 61 8.18 1.30 -5.21
N PRO A 62 7.68 1.55 -6.42
CA PRO A 62 8.04 2.72 -7.19
C PRO A 62 7.54 3.96 -6.46
N ARG A 63 8.49 4.84 -6.13
CA ARG A 63 8.20 6.12 -5.47
C ARG A 63 7.71 7.13 -6.52
N ARG A 64 6.85 8.05 -6.10
CA ARG A 64 6.38 9.15 -6.96
C ARG A 64 7.58 9.99 -7.42
N ALA A 65 7.66 10.28 -8.72
CA ALA A 65 8.72 11.15 -9.21
C ALA A 65 8.48 12.58 -8.71
N ARG A 66 9.48 13.19 -8.07
CA ARG A 66 9.46 14.62 -7.78
C ARG A 66 9.67 15.35 -9.11
N GLY A 67 8.57 15.75 -9.75
CA GLY A 67 8.64 16.61 -10.93
C GLY A 67 9.26 17.94 -10.54
N PHE A 68 10.42 18.26 -11.10
CA PHE A 68 10.85 19.65 -11.19
C PHE A 68 10.15 20.23 -12.43
N PRO A 69 9.27 21.24 -12.28
CA PRO A 69 8.71 21.94 -13.43
C PRO A 69 9.88 22.57 -14.20
N ARG A 70 9.99 22.27 -15.49
CA ARG A 70 10.79 23.04 -16.44
C ARG A 70 9.87 23.51 -17.55
#